data_AF-A0A3Q2QIP7-F1
#
_entry.id   AF-A0A3Q2QIP7-F1
#
_cell.length_a   1.000
_cell.length_b   1.000
_cell.length_c   1.000
_cell.angle_alpha   90.00
_cell.angle_beta   90.00
_cell.angle_gamma   90.00
#
_symmetry.space_group_name_H-M   'P 1'
#
loop_
_entity.id
_entity.type
_entity.pdbx_description
1 polymer ?
#
loop_
_entity_poly.entity_id
_entity_poly.type
_entity_poly.pdbx_seq_one_letter_code
_entity_poly.pdbx_strand_id
1 'polypeptide(L)'
;MMWGCFSSAGIRRTELKGSFLHKTIFSQTRLVLSLSPCKNDVVRIVIDEAQPIKARYRVPDLNQHHSQTKDSVTLSWSSGHYQVLMVTFNSKDKLWFESLQNRPSSLPSGPSSLGADLCLHGFQHVYGLPEHPDRLRLRDTSDGEPYRLYNLDVFAADLYCRLGLYGSVPLLVAHKPDRTVGVFWLNASDTFVNTPPVKRRRLRPQTDVRWLSESGVIDCMILLGPRPQQLFKQYAQLTGYQALPPLFSLGYHQCRWNYNDEADVKAVDAEFDRHKIPYDVIWLDIEHTDGKRYFTWDPALFPKPACLQHHLEKKKRKMVVISDPHIKVDPDWSLYREARDGGHFVKDREGQIYRGTCWPGDSSYLDFSRPATRAWYSRCFSLDKYKVRIRSTTCMILLSVVYFVCRAVWTGDNIASWEYLKISIPMVLSLSLAGIAFCGADVGGFVKDPDPELLVRWYQAAALQPFFRGHSAKDTKRREPWLFGEEVTAAIRTLKLTIIKDMLTCECAGFLSCFLFPRYAESILVFSPGAEAISAPFEVLEARCMLTLNNLNLRVGMDWEIRIN
;
A
#
# COMPACT_ATOMS: atom_id res chain seq x y z
N MET A 1 -15.03 -3.65 -27.31
CA MET A 1 -13.91 -4.07 -28.19
C MET A 1 -13.02 -5.00 -27.38
N MET A 2 -12.54 -6.07 -28.01
CA MET A 2 -12.01 -7.30 -27.39
C MET A 2 -10.86 -7.05 -26.40
N TRP A 3 -11.03 -7.51 -25.16
CA TRP A 3 -9.98 -7.60 -24.15
C TRP A 3 -9.54 -9.05 -24.02
N GLY A 4 -8.26 -9.32 -24.32
CA GLY A 4 -7.68 -10.66 -24.20
C GLY A 4 -7.45 -11.01 -22.72
N CYS A 5 -8.24 -11.95 -22.21
CA CYS A 5 -7.98 -12.65 -20.95
C CYS A 5 -6.61 -13.36 -21.00
N PHE A 6 -5.68 -12.99 -20.14
CA PHE A 6 -4.64 -13.93 -19.72
C PHE A 6 -5.16 -14.74 -18.54
N SER A 7 -5.76 -15.89 -18.86
CA SER A 7 -6.23 -16.87 -17.89
C SER A 7 -5.06 -17.52 -17.16
N SER A 8 -5.25 -17.71 -15.85
CA SER A 8 -4.51 -18.57 -14.93
C SER A 8 -3.83 -19.79 -15.58
N ALA A 9 -2.51 -19.76 -15.69
CA ALA A 9 -1.72 -20.94 -16.05
C ALA A 9 -1.28 -21.67 -14.77
N GLY A 10 -1.80 -22.86 -14.56
CA GLY A 10 -1.51 -23.69 -13.38
C GLY A 10 -0.04 -24.11 -13.28
N ILE A 11 0.48 -24.07 -12.06
CA ILE A 11 1.82 -24.54 -11.69
C ILE A 11 1.86 -26.08 -11.83
N ARG A 12 2.67 -26.61 -12.75
CA ARG A 12 3.05 -28.03 -12.74
C ARG A 12 4.53 -28.16 -12.39
N ARG A 13 4.81 -28.88 -11.30
CA ARG A 13 6.16 -29.40 -11.01
C ARG A 13 6.46 -30.54 -11.98
N THR A 14 7.47 -30.37 -12.83
CA THR A 14 8.06 -31.46 -13.61
C THR A 14 9.42 -31.83 -13.02
N GLU A 15 9.55 -33.05 -12.52
CA GLU A 15 10.85 -33.68 -12.29
C GLU A 15 11.48 -33.98 -13.66
N LEU A 16 12.54 -33.25 -14.02
CA LEU A 16 13.38 -33.62 -15.15
C LEU A 16 14.28 -34.78 -14.74
N LYS A 17 13.86 -36.01 -15.07
CA LYS A 17 14.76 -37.17 -15.16
C LYS A 17 15.52 -37.09 -16.47
N GLY A 18 16.78 -36.67 -16.42
CA GLY A 18 17.66 -36.64 -17.59
C GLY A 18 19.08 -36.20 -17.22
N SER A 19 20.04 -37.09 -17.44
CA SER A 19 21.46 -36.90 -17.20
C SER A 19 22.05 -35.82 -18.11
N PHE A 20 22.12 -34.58 -17.63
CA PHE A 20 23.02 -33.56 -18.16
C PHE A 20 24.13 -33.31 -17.15
N LEU A 21 25.27 -33.98 -17.37
CA LEU A 21 26.55 -33.67 -16.76
C LEU A 21 27.02 -32.28 -17.23
N HIS A 22 26.42 -31.22 -16.69
CA HIS A 22 27.05 -29.90 -16.69
C HIS A 22 28.06 -29.89 -15.55
N LYS A 23 29.35 -29.81 -15.90
CA LYS A 23 30.42 -29.43 -14.97
C LYS A 23 29.95 -28.23 -14.15
N THR A 24 29.59 -28.45 -12.90
CA THR A 24 29.38 -27.40 -11.91
C THR A 24 30.76 -26.77 -11.68
N ILE A 25 31.08 -25.75 -12.46
CA ILE A 25 32.18 -24.84 -12.11
C ILE A 25 31.67 -24.15 -10.84
N PHE A 26 32.06 -24.67 -9.68
CA PHE A 26 32.05 -23.89 -8.46
C PHE A 26 33.02 -22.74 -8.70
N SER A 27 32.55 -21.62 -9.24
CA SER A 27 33.25 -20.36 -8.95
C SER A 27 33.26 -20.29 -7.43
N GLN A 28 34.45 -20.11 -6.84
CA GLN A 28 34.54 -19.74 -5.43
C GLN A 28 33.97 -18.33 -5.29
N THR A 29 32.64 -18.18 -5.39
CA THR A 29 31.97 -16.91 -5.24
C THR A 29 32.12 -16.51 -3.78
N ARG A 30 33.01 -15.55 -3.54
CA ARG A 30 33.22 -14.98 -2.22
C ARG A 30 32.12 -13.97 -1.95
N LEU A 31 31.40 -14.16 -0.87
CA LEU A 31 30.41 -13.21 -0.37
C LEU A 31 31.02 -12.42 0.80
N VAL A 32 30.61 -11.17 0.94
CA VAL A 32 30.93 -10.32 2.09
C VAL A 32 29.70 -10.20 2.95
N LEU A 33 29.79 -10.68 4.19
CA LEU A 33 28.79 -10.42 5.23
C LEU A 33 29.22 -9.20 6.03
N SER A 34 28.38 -8.16 6.04
CA SER A 34 28.52 -7.01 6.93
C SER A 34 27.42 -7.06 7.97
N LEU A 35 27.82 -7.09 9.25
CA LEU A 35 26.93 -6.98 10.40
C LEU A 35 27.19 -5.65 11.07
N SER A 36 26.15 -4.85 11.25
CA SER A 36 26.30 -3.53 11.87
C SER A 36 25.18 -3.27 12.87
N PRO A 37 25.49 -2.99 14.14
CA PRO A 37 24.51 -2.43 15.04
C PRO A 37 24.13 -1.02 14.57
N CYS A 38 22.85 -0.71 14.60
CA CYS A 38 22.29 0.60 14.34
C CYS A 38 21.74 1.18 15.65
N LYS A 39 21.41 2.48 15.64
CA LYS A 39 20.79 3.12 16.81
C LYS A 39 19.44 2.46 17.15
N ASN A 40 19.07 2.52 18.42
CA ASN A 40 17.78 2.07 18.94
C ASN A 40 17.50 0.58 18.73
N ASP A 41 18.44 -0.31 19.04
CA ASP A 41 18.25 -1.77 19.01
C ASP A 41 17.83 -2.32 17.62
N VAL A 42 18.41 -1.75 16.57
CA VAL A 42 18.29 -2.26 15.20
C VAL A 42 19.61 -2.93 14.81
N VAL A 43 19.55 -4.08 14.15
CA VAL A 43 20.72 -4.76 13.59
C VAL A 43 20.58 -4.83 12.07
N ARG A 44 21.57 -4.34 11.33
CA ARG A 44 21.60 -4.44 9.88
C ARG A 44 22.52 -5.57 9.44
N ILE A 45 22.01 -6.39 8.52
CA ILE A 45 22.70 -7.52 7.91
C ILE A 45 22.75 -7.26 6.41
N VAL A 46 23.96 -7.16 5.86
CA VAL A 46 24.17 -7.01 4.42
C VAL A 46 25.01 -8.16 3.91
N ILE A 47 24.55 -8.82 2.84
CA ILE A 47 25.33 -9.83 2.11
C ILE A 47 25.39 -9.41 0.64
N ASP A 48 26.61 -9.31 0.13
CA ASP A 48 26.91 -8.94 -1.25
C ASP A 48 28.07 -9.77 -1.79
N GLU A 49 28.29 -9.75 -3.11
CA GLU A 49 29.45 -10.36 -3.73
C GLU A 49 30.72 -9.54 -3.44
N ALA A 50 31.82 -10.21 -3.08
CA ALA A 50 33.10 -9.53 -2.80
C ALA A 50 33.71 -8.88 -4.04
N GLN A 51 33.48 -9.49 -5.21
CA GLN A 51 34.00 -9.05 -6.50
C GLN A 51 32.94 -9.31 -7.58
N PRO A 52 31.87 -8.50 -7.63
CA PRO A 52 30.80 -8.71 -8.59
C PRO A 52 31.26 -8.37 -10.00
N ILE A 53 30.82 -9.16 -11.00
CA ILE A 53 31.04 -8.85 -12.42
C ILE A 53 30.39 -7.50 -12.79
N LYS A 54 29.22 -7.23 -12.20
CA LYS A 54 28.49 -5.96 -12.28
C LYS A 54 27.93 -5.64 -10.91
N ALA A 55 28.09 -4.40 -10.46
CA ALA A 55 27.55 -3.96 -9.17
C ALA A 55 26.06 -4.30 -9.05
N ARG A 56 25.69 -4.92 -7.93
CA ARG A 56 24.31 -5.25 -7.58
C ARG A 56 23.57 -3.99 -7.12
N TYR A 57 22.28 -3.93 -7.42
CA TYR A 57 21.45 -2.81 -7.00
C TYR A 57 21.33 -2.76 -5.48
N ARG A 58 21.46 -1.56 -4.93
CA ARG A 58 21.18 -1.24 -3.53
C ARG A 58 20.10 -0.17 -3.53
N VAL A 59 19.05 -0.36 -2.72
CA VAL A 59 17.97 0.61 -2.62
C VAL A 59 18.55 1.93 -2.07
N PRO A 60 18.53 3.02 -2.85
CA PRO A 60 19.01 4.32 -2.38
C PRO A 60 18.00 4.96 -1.41
N ASP A 61 18.41 6.01 -0.69
CA ASP A 61 17.51 6.98 -0.04
C ASP A 61 16.78 6.60 1.27
N LEU A 62 17.33 5.69 2.10
CA LEU A 62 16.96 5.69 3.53
C LEU A 62 17.79 6.72 4.31
N ASN A 63 17.27 7.23 5.43
CA ASN A 63 17.98 8.09 6.38
C ASN A 63 19.13 7.32 7.06
N GLN A 64 20.16 6.99 6.30
CA GLN A 64 21.32 6.25 6.77
C GLN A 64 22.36 7.25 7.25
N HIS A 65 22.29 7.63 8.53
CA HIS A 65 23.44 8.21 9.21
C HIS A 65 24.50 7.12 9.35
N HIS A 66 25.37 7.00 8.35
CA HIS A 66 26.56 6.15 8.43
C HIS A 66 27.58 6.80 9.36
N SER A 67 27.73 6.29 10.58
CA SER A 67 28.98 6.43 11.31
C SER A 67 29.89 5.27 10.90
N GLN A 68 30.87 5.54 10.02
CA GLN A 68 32.00 4.62 9.86
C GLN A 68 32.78 4.58 11.18
N THR A 69 32.73 3.46 11.90
CA THR A 69 33.75 3.17 12.90
C THR A 69 34.91 2.52 12.18
N LYS A 70 36.05 3.23 12.14
CA LYS A 70 37.35 2.62 11.78
C LYS A 70 37.67 1.56 12.82
N ASP A 71 38.29 0.49 12.34
CA ASP A 71 38.80 -0.68 13.05
C ASP A 71 37.76 -1.77 13.34
N SER A 72 37.96 -2.91 12.69
CA SER A 72 37.21 -4.15 12.86
C SER A 72 37.27 -4.64 14.31
N VAL A 73 36.13 -5.03 14.88
CA VAL A 73 36.03 -5.58 16.24
C VAL A 73 35.22 -6.89 16.24
N THR A 74 35.80 -7.92 16.86
CA THR A 74 35.14 -9.17 17.28
C THR A 74 34.02 -8.87 18.27
N LEU A 75 32.78 -9.28 17.98
CA LEU A 75 31.67 -9.17 18.95
C LEU A 75 31.52 -10.49 19.73
N SER A 76 32.05 -10.50 20.95
CA SER A 76 31.50 -11.26 22.08
C SER A 76 30.50 -10.37 22.82
N TRP A 77 29.35 -10.91 23.25
CA TRP A 77 28.28 -10.11 23.86
C TRP A 77 27.94 -10.58 25.28
N SER A 78 28.21 -9.71 26.25
CA SER A 78 27.75 -9.80 27.64
C SER A 78 27.13 -8.48 28.07
N SER A 79 25.82 -8.35 27.89
CA SER A 79 24.99 -7.56 28.81
C SER A 79 23.66 -8.27 29.11
N GLY A 80 23.65 -8.94 30.26
CA GLY A 80 22.49 -9.16 31.15
C GLY A 80 21.29 -9.99 30.70
N HIS A 81 20.69 -9.76 29.53
CA HIS A 81 19.32 -10.26 29.27
C HIS A 81 19.00 -10.67 27.83
N TYR A 82 19.94 -10.59 26.89
CA TYR A 82 19.68 -10.91 25.49
C TYR A 82 20.71 -11.92 24.96
N GLN A 83 20.26 -13.16 24.73
CA GLN A 83 20.93 -14.11 23.84
C GLN A 83 20.17 -14.11 22.52
N VAL A 84 20.72 -13.46 21.48
CA VAL A 84 20.20 -13.62 20.12
C VAL A 84 21.02 -14.71 19.44
N LEU A 85 20.50 -15.94 19.47
CA LEU A 85 20.93 -16.99 18.54
C LEU A 85 20.14 -16.79 17.24
N MET A 86 20.61 -15.93 16.35
CA MET A 86 20.10 -15.84 14.97
C MET A 86 21.25 -15.84 13.97
N VAL A 87 21.87 -17.01 13.82
CA VAL A 87 22.44 -17.45 12.54
C VAL A 87 22.23 -18.96 12.43
N THR A 88 21.26 -19.39 11.63
CA THR A 88 21.34 -20.71 11.00
C THR A 88 21.20 -20.51 9.50
N PHE A 89 22.35 -20.48 8.83
CA PHE A 89 22.42 -20.73 7.40
C PHE A 89 22.06 -22.20 7.15
N ASN A 90 21.10 -22.40 6.25
CA ASN A 90 20.83 -23.61 5.48
C ASN A 90 21.17 -24.96 6.15
N SER A 91 20.19 -25.63 6.79
CA SER A 91 20.38 -27.03 7.22
C SER A 91 20.49 -28.05 6.07
N LYS A 92 20.37 -27.62 4.80
CA LYS A 92 20.12 -28.54 3.67
C LYS A 92 20.84 -28.25 2.34
N ASP A 93 21.80 -27.32 2.24
CA ASP A 93 22.62 -27.05 1.04
C ASP A 93 21.92 -27.17 -0.33
N LYS A 94 20.68 -26.66 -0.47
CA LYS A 94 19.95 -26.70 -1.75
C LYS A 94 19.55 -25.32 -2.24
N LEU A 95 20.21 -24.89 -3.33
CA LEU A 95 19.77 -23.80 -4.21
C LEU A 95 18.55 -24.26 -5.01
N TRP A 96 17.56 -23.38 -5.15
CA TRP A 96 16.37 -23.60 -5.97
C TRP A 96 16.40 -22.65 -7.17
N PHE A 97 16.00 -23.16 -8.34
CA PHE A 97 15.82 -22.38 -9.55
C PHE A 97 14.35 -22.44 -9.94
N GLU A 98 13.72 -21.30 -10.16
CA GLU A 98 12.37 -21.20 -10.72
C GLU A 98 12.45 -20.67 -12.16
N SER A 99 11.69 -21.29 -13.05
CA SER A 99 11.58 -20.90 -14.45
C SER A 99 10.23 -20.24 -14.68
N LEU A 100 10.23 -18.94 -15.00
CA LEU A 100 9.05 -18.24 -15.50
C LEU A 100 8.63 -18.86 -16.85
N GLN A 101 7.34 -19.18 -16.99
CA GLN A 101 6.74 -19.53 -18.27
C GLN A 101 6.56 -18.24 -19.08
N ASN A 102 7.10 -18.22 -20.30
CA ASN A 102 7.37 -17.07 -21.16
C ASN A 102 8.68 -16.35 -20.84
N ARG A 103 9.80 -16.96 -21.26
CA ARG A 103 11.07 -16.24 -21.40
C ARG A 103 10.93 -15.19 -22.51
N PRO A 104 11.00 -13.88 -22.24
CA PRO A 104 11.57 -12.99 -23.24
C PRO A 104 13.00 -13.49 -23.51
N SER A 105 13.33 -13.68 -24.78
CA SER A 105 14.64 -14.10 -25.23
C SER A 105 15.71 -13.15 -24.66
N SER A 106 16.70 -13.73 -23.96
CA SER A 106 17.82 -13.10 -23.23
C SER A 106 17.47 -12.41 -21.89
N LEU A 107 17.96 -12.97 -20.77
CA LEU A 107 18.24 -12.22 -19.55
C LEU A 107 19.71 -11.80 -19.64
N PRO A 108 20.05 -10.53 -19.91
CA PRO A 108 21.43 -10.11 -20.18
C PRO A 108 22.42 -10.42 -19.05
N SER A 109 21.92 -10.52 -17.81
CA SER A 109 22.72 -10.79 -16.61
C SER A 109 22.54 -12.20 -16.04
N GLY A 110 21.74 -13.06 -16.68
CA GLY A 110 21.44 -14.41 -16.17
C GLY A 110 20.72 -14.43 -14.81
N PRO A 111 20.66 -15.59 -14.13
CA PRO A 111 20.08 -15.71 -12.79
C PRO A 111 20.86 -14.88 -11.77
N SER A 112 20.17 -14.03 -11.00
CA SER A 112 20.79 -13.16 -9.99
C SER A 112 20.03 -13.09 -8.67
N SER A 113 19.10 -14.02 -8.45
CA SER A 113 18.25 -14.05 -7.26
C SER A 113 19.03 -14.32 -5.98
N LEU A 114 18.45 -13.87 -4.88
CA LEU A 114 19.01 -13.97 -3.53
C LEU A 114 17.91 -14.25 -2.53
N GLY A 115 18.22 -15.01 -1.48
CA GLY A 115 17.24 -15.33 -0.46
C GLY A 115 17.88 -15.70 0.86
N ALA A 116 17.08 -15.57 1.92
CA ALA A 116 17.47 -15.92 3.27
C ALA A 116 16.29 -16.48 4.06
N ASP A 117 16.60 -17.48 4.90
CA ASP A 117 15.65 -18.04 5.86
C ASP A 117 15.91 -17.38 7.23
N LEU A 118 14.84 -16.87 7.84
CA LEU A 118 14.85 -16.28 9.18
C LEU A 118 13.94 -17.10 10.10
N CYS A 119 14.41 -17.34 11.32
CA CYS A 119 13.70 -18.16 12.29
C CYS A 119 13.30 -17.32 13.51
N LEU A 120 12.00 -17.15 13.70
CA LEU A 120 11.41 -16.35 14.77
C LEU A 120 11.04 -17.27 15.94
N HIS A 121 12.01 -17.55 16.80
CA HIS A 121 11.84 -18.42 17.96
C HIS A 121 10.84 -17.85 18.97
N GLY A 122 9.87 -18.67 19.38
CA GLY A 122 8.84 -18.30 20.35
C GLY A 122 7.66 -17.51 19.76
N PHE A 123 7.68 -17.20 18.46
CA PHE A 123 6.59 -16.48 17.79
C PHE A 123 5.65 -17.46 17.06
N GLN A 124 4.37 -17.09 17.01
CA GLN A 124 3.31 -17.80 16.27
C GLN A 124 2.52 -16.88 15.33
N HIS A 125 2.61 -15.56 15.55
CA HIS A 125 1.82 -14.56 14.87
C HIS A 125 2.75 -13.59 14.16
N VAL A 126 2.59 -13.50 12.85
CA VAL A 126 3.32 -12.58 11.98
C VAL A 126 2.34 -11.77 11.14
N TYR A 127 2.72 -10.53 10.86
CA TYR A 127 1.90 -9.47 10.25
C TYR A 127 2.75 -8.64 9.28
N GLY A 128 2.11 -7.77 8.50
CA GLY A 128 2.77 -6.85 7.58
C GLY A 128 2.68 -7.33 6.14
N LEU A 129 3.74 -7.11 5.37
CA LEU A 129 3.83 -7.43 3.94
C LEU A 129 2.66 -6.89 3.09
N PRO A 130 2.08 -5.69 3.31
CA PRO A 130 1.07 -5.18 2.38
C PRO A 130 1.67 -5.01 0.97
N GLU A 131 0.89 -5.11 -0.10
CA GLU A 131 -0.58 -5.05 -0.12
C GLU A 131 -1.24 -6.34 -0.64
N HIS A 132 -2.09 -6.95 0.18
CA HIS A 132 -2.88 -8.15 -0.17
C HIS A 132 -4.30 -8.05 0.41
N PRO A 133 -5.33 -8.50 -0.33
CA PRO A 133 -6.70 -8.59 0.19
C PRO A 133 -6.85 -9.83 1.08
N ASP A 134 -6.05 -9.92 2.15
CA ASP A 134 -5.94 -11.08 3.03
C ASP A 134 -6.14 -10.70 4.51
N ARG A 135 -6.08 -11.70 5.39
CA ARG A 135 -6.14 -11.53 6.84
C ARG A 135 -4.98 -10.68 7.34
N LEU A 136 -5.22 -9.89 8.38
CA LEU A 136 -4.18 -9.10 9.05
C LEU A 136 -3.02 -9.97 9.56
N ARG A 137 -3.36 -11.09 10.21
CA ARG A 137 -2.38 -12.14 10.53
C ARG A 137 -2.10 -12.92 9.27
N LEU A 138 -0.84 -12.93 8.85
CA LEU A 138 -0.40 -13.68 7.67
C LEU A 138 -0.69 -15.17 7.86
N ARG A 139 -1.21 -15.79 6.81
CA ARG A 139 -1.46 -17.23 6.72
C ARG A 139 -0.15 -17.97 6.47
N ASP A 140 -0.13 -19.26 6.75
CA ASP A 140 0.99 -20.08 6.32
C ASP A 140 0.93 -20.33 4.80
N THR A 141 2.09 -20.55 4.18
CA THR A 141 2.24 -20.75 2.73
C THR A 141 2.44 -22.23 2.37
N SER A 142 1.89 -23.16 3.17
CA SER A 142 2.07 -24.61 2.94
C SER A 142 1.32 -25.14 1.73
N ASP A 143 0.31 -24.41 1.27
CA ASP A 143 -0.42 -24.65 0.02
C ASP A 143 0.40 -24.32 -1.24
N GLY A 144 1.59 -23.74 -1.08
CA GLY A 144 2.57 -23.54 -2.15
C GLY A 144 2.60 -22.15 -2.76
N GLU A 145 1.69 -21.26 -2.37
CA GLU A 145 1.65 -19.88 -2.85
C GLU A 145 2.32 -18.94 -1.83
N PRO A 146 3.49 -18.35 -2.12
CA PRO A 146 4.10 -17.35 -1.25
C PRO A 146 3.32 -16.02 -1.26
N TYR A 147 3.55 -15.17 -0.26
CA TYR A 147 3.23 -13.74 -0.40
C TYR A 147 4.18 -13.12 -1.42
N ARG A 148 3.66 -12.54 -2.49
CA ARG A 148 4.45 -11.83 -3.49
C ARG A 148 4.34 -10.32 -3.28
N LEU A 149 5.49 -9.66 -3.31
CA LEU A 149 5.68 -8.22 -3.22
C LEU A 149 6.16 -7.74 -4.59
N TYR A 150 5.19 -7.43 -5.45
CA TYR A 150 5.42 -6.88 -6.77
C TYR A 150 4.22 -6.01 -7.13
N ASN A 151 4.47 -4.74 -7.45
CA ASN A 151 3.41 -3.76 -7.64
C ASN A 151 2.75 -4.00 -8.99
N LEU A 152 1.47 -4.39 -8.95
CA LEU A 152 0.67 -4.81 -10.08
C LEU A 152 -0.66 -4.07 -10.07
N ASP A 153 -1.13 -3.70 -11.26
CA ASP A 153 -2.50 -3.28 -11.46
C ASP A 153 -3.38 -4.54 -11.59
N VAL A 154 -3.99 -4.94 -10.47
CA VAL A 154 -4.87 -6.11 -10.40
C VAL A 154 -6.31 -5.65 -10.21
N PHE A 155 -6.99 -5.43 -11.34
CA PHE A 155 -8.38 -5.02 -11.36
C PHE A 155 -9.27 -6.02 -10.61
N ALA A 156 -10.09 -5.52 -9.67
CA ALA A 156 -11.08 -6.31 -8.94
C ALA A 156 -10.50 -7.61 -8.34
N ALA A 157 -9.33 -7.50 -7.68
CA ALA A 157 -8.54 -8.63 -7.22
C ALA A 157 -9.32 -9.60 -6.31
N ASP A 158 -9.13 -10.90 -6.52
CA ASP A 158 -9.74 -11.95 -5.69
C ASP A 158 -9.37 -11.81 -4.21
N LEU A 159 -10.36 -12.06 -3.34
CA LEU A 159 -10.16 -12.07 -1.90
C LEU A 159 -9.28 -13.23 -1.46
N TYR A 160 -8.50 -13.00 -0.41
CA TYR A 160 -7.52 -13.94 0.15
C TYR A 160 -6.48 -14.42 -0.87
N CYS A 161 -6.16 -13.55 -1.84
CA CYS A 161 -5.08 -13.75 -2.80
C CYS A 161 -3.73 -13.23 -2.27
N ARG A 162 -2.62 -13.88 -2.65
CA ARG A 162 -1.25 -13.53 -2.25
C ARG A 162 -0.35 -13.04 -3.40
N LEU A 163 -0.93 -12.78 -4.56
CA LEU A 163 -0.22 -12.31 -5.77
C LEU A 163 0.46 -10.94 -5.59
N GLY A 164 -0.02 -10.13 -4.66
CA GLY A 164 0.34 -8.71 -4.52
C GLY A 164 -0.59 -7.82 -5.33
N LEU A 165 -0.85 -6.62 -4.82
CA LEU A 165 -1.64 -5.59 -5.48
C LEU A 165 -0.74 -4.41 -5.89
N TYR A 166 -1.21 -3.18 -5.68
CA TYR A 166 -0.59 -1.95 -6.16
C TYR A 166 0.66 -1.57 -5.35
N GLY A 167 0.71 -1.96 -4.07
CA GLY A 167 1.79 -1.66 -3.14
C GLY A 167 2.59 -2.85 -2.65
N SER A 168 3.83 -2.55 -2.24
CA SER A 168 4.71 -3.48 -1.54
C SER A 168 5.43 -2.75 -0.41
N VAL A 169 5.32 -3.25 0.82
CA VAL A 169 6.18 -2.86 1.93
C VAL A 169 6.80 -4.12 2.55
N PRO A 170 8.11 -4.36 2.36
CA PRO A 170 8.77 -5.59 2.79
C PRO A 170 9.12 -5.57 4.30
N LEU A 171 8.15 -5.22 5.13
CA LEU A 171 8.22 -5.27 6.59
C LEU A 171 7.36 -6.44 7.10
N LEU A 172 7.98 -7.36 7.82
CA LEU A 172 7.30 -8.39 8.59
C LEU A 172 7.42 -8.08 10.09
N VAL A 173 6.31 -8.12 10.81
CA VAL A 173 6.25 -7.92 12.26
C VAL A 173 5.82 -9.20 12.92
N ALA A 174 6.59 -9.68 13.90
CA ALA A 174 6.25 -10.83 14.71
C ALA A 174 5.92 -10.38 16.14
N HIS A 175 4.79 -10.85 16.68
CA HIS A 175 4.29 -10.37 17.97
C HIS A 175 3.85 -11.52 18.89
N LYS A 176 4.15 -11.33 20.18
CA LYS A 176 3.64 -12.09 21.33
C LYS A 176 3.53 -11.15 22.54
N PRO A 177 2.80 -11.51 23.61
CA PRO A 177 2.46 -10.57 24.69
C PRO A 177 3.63 -9.82 25.32
N ASP A 178 4.79 -10.46 25.45
CA ASP A 178 6.00 -9.90 26.06
C ASP A 178 7.01 -9.34 25.04
N ARG A 179 6.79 -9.52 23.73
CA ARG A 179 7.76 -9.13 22.72
C ARG A 179 7.18 -8.90 21.32
N THR A 180 7.67 -7.86 20.67
CA THR A 180 7.51 -7.62 19.23
C THR A 180 8.90 -7.52 18.60
N VAL A 181 9.08 -8.17 17.45
CA VAL A 181 10.30 -8.05 16.62
C VAL A 181 9.89 -7.83 15.16
N GLY A 182 10.76 -7.18 14.40
CA GLY A 182 10.51 -6.85 13.00
C GLY A 182 11.65 -7.29 12.11
N VAL A 183 11.32 -7.61 10.88
CA VAL A 183 12.26 -7.89 9.78
C VAL A 183 11.88 -6.93 8.66
N PHE A 184 12.74 -5.96 8.38
CA PHE A 184 12.61 -5.10 7.22
C PHE A 184 13.61 -5.53 6.15
N TRP A 185 13.10 -6.10 5.07
CA TRP A 185 13.88 -6.62 3.95
C TRP A 185 14.01 -5.55 2.87
N LEU A 186 15.12 -4.81 2.86
CA LEU A 186 15.32 -3.69 1.96
C LEU A 186 15.74 -4.16 0.56
N ASN A 187 14.76 -4.58 -0.23
CA ASN A 187 14.92 -4.95 -1.62
C ASN A 187 13.74 -4.40 -2.45
N ALA A 188 14.02 -3.91 -3.66
CA ALA A 188 13.03 -3.28 -4.54
C ALA A 188 12.65 -4.15 -5.75
N SER A 189 13.22 -5.36 -5.88
CA SER A 189 12.87 -6.31 -6.93
C SER A 189 11.70 -7.20 -6.52
N ASP A 190 11.13 -7.94 -7.48
CA ASP A 190 10.08 -8.93 -7.23
C ASP A 190 10.51 -9.87 -6.10
N THR A 191 9.70 -9.91 -5.04
CA THR A 191 10.07 -10.58 -3.79
C THR A 191 8.98 -11.53 -3.33
N PHE A 192 9.37 -12.76 -3.04
CA PHE A 192 8.50 -13.81 -2.51
C PHE A 192 8.83 -14.08 -1.04
N VAL A 193 7.78 -14.21 -0.23
CA VAL A 193 7.88 -14.49 1.21
C VAL A 193 7.07 -15.72 1.57
N ASN A 194 7.77 -16.76 2.02
CA ASN A 194 7.16 -17.99 2.50
C ASN A 194 7.11 -18.02 4.03
N THR A 195 5.95 -18.38 4.57
CA THR A 195 5.69 -18.56 6.00
C THR A 195 5.23 -20.00 6.24
N PRO A 196 6.13 -21.01 6.22
CA PRO A 196 5.73 -22.40 6.46
C PRO A 196 5.02 -22.59 7.82
N PRO A 197 4.29 -23.70 8.00
CA PRO A 197 3.54 -23.96 9.23
C PRO A 197 4.42 -23.89 10.47
N VAL A 198 3.88 -23.29 11.53
CA VAL A 198 4.56 -23.15 12.82
C VAL A 198 4.96 -24.53 13.33
N LYS A 199 6.28 -24.75 13.49
CA LYS A 199 6.81 -25.99 14.05
C LYS A 199 6.67 -25.96 15.57
N ARG A 200 6.02 -26.97 16.14
CA ARG A 200 6.00 -27.20 17.59
C ARG A 200 7.16 -28.11 17.97
N ARG A 201 8.37 -27.56 18.16
CA ARG A 201 9.49 -28.33 18.75
C ARG A 201 9.37 -28.31 20.26
N ARG A 202 9.12 -29.50 20.84
CA ARG A 202 9.14 -29.98 22.24
C ARG A 202 8.80 -29.03 23.42
N LEU A 203 9.03 -27.71 23.38
CA LEU A 203 8.65 -26.73 24.41
C LEU A 203 8.31 -25.30 23.91
N ARG A 204 8.63 -24.87 22.68
CA ARG A 204 8.32 -23.49 22.20
C ARG A 204 7.90 -23.45 20.73
N PRO A 205 6.91 -22.60 20.36
CA PRO A 205 6.56 -22.40 18.96
C PRO A 205 7.66 -21.68 18.19
N GLN A 206 7.68 -21.87 16.88
CA GLN A 206 8.64 -21.25 15.97
C GLN A 206 7.98 -20.96 14.63
N THR A 207 8.12 -19.73 14.15
CA THR A 207 7.75 -19.33 12.78
C THR A 207 9.03 -19.19 11.96
N ASP A 208 9.17 -19.99 10.91
CA ASP A 208 10.20 -19.79 9.89
C ASP A 208 9.65 -18.84 8.82
N VAL A 209 10.48 -17.96 8.28
CA VAL A 209 10.15 -17.05 7.17
C VAL A 209 11.26 -17.15 6.14
N ARG A 210 10.91 -17.33 4.86
CA ARG A 210 11.89 -17.37 3.77
C ARG A 210 11.64 -16.24 2.80
N TRP A 211 12.68 -15.47 2.50
CA TRP A 211 12.66 -14.36 1.55
C TRP A 211 13.41 -14.77 0.30
N LEU A 212 12.88 -14.41 -0.86
CA LEU A 212 13.53 -14.59 -2.15
C LEU A 212 13.25 -13.36 -3.00
N SER A 213 14.30 -12.65 -3.42
CA SER A 213 14.20 -11.49 -4.31
C SER A 213 14.92 -11.78 -5.63
N GLU A 214 14.39 -11.26 -6.74
CA GLU A 214 14.91 -11.50 -8.09
C GLU A 214 16.34 -10.96 -8.29
N SER A 215 16.67 -9.81 -7.68
CA SER A 215 17.98 -9.15 -7.86
C SER A 215 18.36 -8.28 -6.66
N GLY A 216 19.46 -7.52 -6.80
CA GLY A 216 19.99 -6.64 -5.75
C GLY A 216 20.91 -7.38 -4.78
N VAL A 217 20.89 -6.97 -3.52
CA VAL A 217 21.67 -7.54 -2.40
C VAL A 217 20.74 -8.02 -1.28
N ILE A 218 21.24 -8.87 -0.38
CA ILE A 218 20.57 -9.07 0.91
C ILE A 218 20.90 -7.84 1.75
N ASP A 219 19.90 -7.03 2.07
CA ASP A 219 20.00 -5.91 3.00
C ASP A 219 18.78 -5.97 3.92
N CYS A 220 18.99 -6.40 5.16
CA CYS A 220 17.92 -6.69 6.09
C CYS A 220 18.18 -6.02 7.43
N MET A 221 17.17 -5.34 7.96
CA MET A 221 17.18 -4.74 9.29
C MET A 221 16.29 -5.55 10.23
N ILE A 222 16.90 -6.03 11.32
CA ILE A 222 16.20 -6.69 12.42
C ILE A 222 15.87 -5.61 13.47
N LEU A 223 14.58 -5.37 13.67
CA LEU A 223 14.05 -4.41 14.64
C LEU A 223 13.71 -5.16 15.94
N LEU A 224 14.44 -4.92 17.03
CA LEU A 224 14.36 -5.80 18.21
C LEU A 224 13.22 -5.46 19.19
N GLY A 225 12.46 -4.39 18.96
CA GLY A 225 11.39 -3.92 19.86
C GLY A 225 11.98 -3.40 21.20
N PRO A 226 11.57 -3.90 22.38
CA PRO A 226 10.69 -5.05 22.62
C PRO A 226 9.19 -4.80 22.53
N ARG A 227 8.71 -3.56 22.69
CA ARG A 227 7.27 -3.22 22.61
C ARG A 227 6.87 -2.81 21.19
N PRO A 228 5.60 -2.98 20.77
CA PRO A 228 5.13 -2.52 19.46
C PRO A 228 5.50 -1.07 19.15
N GLN A 229 5.31 -0.15 20.10
CA GLN A 229 5.62 1.28 19.93
C GLN A 229 7.11 1.53 19.64
N GLN A 230 8.01 0.76 20.26
CA GLN A 230 9.45 0.85 20.02
C GLN A 230 9.80 0.33 18.62
N LEU A 231 9.20 -0.78 18.19
CA LEU A 231 9.41 -1.32 16.85
C LEU A 231 8.97 -0.34 15.76
N PHE A 232 7.78 0.27 15.88
CA PHE A 232 7.33 1.24 14.87
C PHE A 232 8.15 2.53 14.90
N LYS A 233 8.65 2.96 16.08
CA LYS A 233 9.61 4.06 16.17
C LYS A 233 10.93 3.72 15.48
N GLN A 234 11.45 2.50 15.69
CA GLN A 234 12.66 2.01 15.01
C GLN A 234 12.46 2.03 13.49
N TYR A 235 11.32 1.52 13.01
CA TYR A 235 10.99 1.49 11.59
C TYR A 235 10.89 2.91 11.00
N ALA A 236 10.12 3.80 11.62
CA ALA A 236 9.94 5.17 11.16
C ALA A 236 11.24 6.01 11.20
N GLN A 237 12.18 5.69 12.09
CA GLN A 237 13.50 6.34 12.06
C GLN A 237 14.35 5.92 10.85
N LEU A 238 14.13 4.71 10.31
CA LEU A 238 14.80 4.22 9.11
C LEU A 238 14.15 4.80 7.85
N THR A 239 12.82 4.79 7.78
CA THR A 239 12.05 5.07 6.55
C THR A 239 11.40 6.45 6.50
N GLY A 240 11.34 7.17 7.62
CA GLY A 240 10.59 8.41 7.78
C GLY A 240 9.25 8.21 8.49
N TYR A 241 8.67 9.33 8.93
CA TYR A 241 7.35 9.36 9.54
C TYR A 241 6.29 9.78 8.51
N GLN A 242 5.03 9.41 8.78
CA GLN A 242 3.89 9.89 8.00
C GLN A 242 3.91 11.42 7.90
N ALA A 243 3.84 11.94 6.67
CA ALA A 243 3.72 13.37 6.46
C ALA A 243 2.41 13.87 7.07
N LEU A 244 2.48 14.97 7.84
CA LEU A 244 1.30 15.57 8.45
C LEU A 244 0.28 15.97 7.36
N PRO A 245 -0.92 15.37 7.33
CA PRO A 245 -1.91 15.70 6.34
C PRO A 245 -2.49 17.10 6.59
N PRO A 246 -2.76 17.88 5.53
CA PRO A 246 -3.53 19.11 5.70
C PRO A 246 -4.93 18.78 6.19
N LEU A 247 -5.49 19.60 7.10
CA LEU A 247 -6.74 19.28 7.79
C LEU A 247 -7.91 18.90 6.85
N PHE A 248 -8.05 19.58 5.72
CA PHE A 248 -9.12 19.31 4.75
C PHE A 248 -9.06 17.90 4.17
N SER A 249 -7.88 17.25 4.13
CA SER A 249 -7.73 15.90 3.59
C SER A 249 -8.18 14.81 4.55
N LEU A 250 -8.50 15.17 5.80
CA LEU A 250 -9.10 14.25 6.78
C LEU A 250 -10.64 14.29 6.73
N GLY A 251 -11.22 15.24 5.96
CA GLY A 251 -12.65 15.32 5.72
C GLY A 251 -13.13 14.29 4.71
N TYR A 252 -14.41 14.34 4.36
CA TYR A 252 -14.96 13.47 3.32
C TYR A 252 -14.56 13.95 1.91
N HIS A 253 -14.06 13.02 1.11
CA HIS A 253 -13.72 13.22 -0.30
C HIS A 253 -14.79 12.57 -1.20
N GLN A 254 -15.42 13.37 -2.07
CA GLN A 254 -16.34 12.89 -3.09
C GLN A 254 -15.62 12.72 -4.45
N CYS A 255 -15.74 11.54 -5.04
CA CYS A 255 -15.14 11.19 -6.33
C CYS A 255 -16.05 10.24 -7.12
N ARG A 256 -15.83 10.18 -8.44
CA ARG A 256 -16.24 9.09 -9.34
C ARG A 256 -15.49 9.21 -10.65
N TRP A 257 -15.44 8.13 -11.42
CA TRP A 257 -15.14 8.15 -12.85
C TRP A 257 -16.47 8.33 -13.62
N ASN A 258 -16.74 9.46 -14.27
CA ASN A 258 -16.20 10.79 -14.04
C ASN A 258 -17.33 11.72 -13.58
N TYR A 259 -16.99 12.90 -13.05
CA TYR A 259 -17.88 14.06 -13.18
C TYR A 259 -17.75 14.60 -14.60
N ASN A 260 -18.89 14.88 -15.23
CA ASN A 260 -18.97 15.07 -16.68
C ASN A 260 -18.35 16.39 -17.14
N ASP A 261 -18.63 17.49 -16.42
CA ASP A 261 -18.23 18.84 -16.77
C ASP A 261 -18.27 19.77 -15.54
N GLU A 262 -17.99 21.07 -15.73
CA GLU A 262 -18.10 22.04 -14.64
C GLU A 262 -19.49 22.17 -14.02
N ALA A 263 -20.55 21.95 -14.81
CA ALA A 263 -21.93 22.11 -14.35
C ALA A 263 -22.31 20.96 -13.41
N ASP A 264 -21.92 19.73 -13.75
CA ASP A 264 -22.07 18.54 -12.92
C ASP A 264 -21.35 18.71 -11.57
N VAL A 265 -20.09 19.19 -11.59
CA VAL A 265 -19.34 19.46 -10.36
C VAL A 265 -20.05 20.50 -9.48
N LYS A 266 -20.54 21.60 -10.06
CA LYS A 266 -21.28 22.64 -9.33
C LYS A 266 -22.61 22.13 -8.80
N ALA A 267 -23.30 21.26 -9.53
CA ALA A 267 -24.55 20.65 -9.11
C ALA A 267 -24.32 19.74 -7.89
N VAL A 268 -23.31 18.86 -7.95
CA VAL A 268 -22.93 17.99 -6.82
C VAL A 268 -22.54 18.81 -5.59
N ASP A 269 -21.71 19.85 -5.76
CA ASP A 269 -21.34 20.79 -4.69
C ASP A 269 -22.57 21.47 -4.04
N ALA A 270 -23.57 21.84 -4.83
CA ALA A 270 -24.82 22.43 -4.33
C ALA A 270 -25.70 21.42 -3.60
N GLU A 271 -25.78 20.18 -4.08
CA GLU A 271 -26.59 19.13 -3.46
C GLU A 271 -26.05 18.71 -2.09
N PHE A 272 -24.73 18.67 -1.87
CA PHE A 272 -24.16 18.48 -0.54
C PHE A 272 -24.64 19.53 0.47
N ASP A 273 -24.71 20.80 0.05
CA ASP A 273 -25.23 21.88 0.90
C ASP A 273 -26.74 21.73 1.15
N ARG A 274 -27.50 21.45 0.09
CA ARG A 274 -28.95 21.24 0.14
C ARG A 274 -29.33 20.12 1.10
N HIS A 275 -28.62 19.00 1.04
CA HIS A 275 -28.85 17.83 1.88
C HIS A 275 -28.15 17.89 3.24
N LYS A 276 -27.37 18.95 3.49
CA LYS A 276 -26.62 19.19 4.74
C LYS A 276 -25.62 18.08 5.06
N ILE A 277 -24.95 17.56 4.03
CA ILE A 277 -23.89 16.55 4.18
C ILE A 277 -22.54 17.25 4.05
N PRO A 278 -21.68 17.23 5.07
CA PRO A 278 -20.37 17.88 4.99
C PRO A 278 -19.44 17.11 4.06
N TYR A 279 -18.70 17.83 3.22
CA TYR A 279 -17.57 17.29 2.45
C TYR A 279 -16.55 18.38 2.18
N ASP A 280 -15.29 17.98 2.03
CA ASP A 280 -14.14 18.89 1.90
C ASP A 280 -13.59 18.96 0.48
N VAL A 281 -13.64 17.84 -0.26
CA VAL A 281 -12.92 17.70 -1.53
C VAL A 281 -13.77 17.03 -2.59
N ILE A 282 -13.84 17.62 -3.79
CA ILE A 282 -14.34 16.96 -5.00
C ILE A 282 -13.18 16.57 -5.91
N TRP A 283 -13.25 15.40 -6.54
CA TRP A 283 -12.20 14.85 -7.39
C TRP A 283 -12.61 14.80 -8.85
N LEU A 284 -11.65 15.07 -9.75
CA LEU A 284 -11.79 14.93 -11.19
C LEU A 284 -10.85 13.84 -11.69
N ASP A 285 -11.44 12.75 -12.15
CA ASP A 285 -10.75 11.60 -12.74
C ASP A 285 -10.42 11.87 -14.23
N ILE A 286 -9.86 10.91 -14.96
CA ILE A 286 -9.10 11.12 -16.22
C ILE A 286 -9.87 11.85 -17.32
N GLU A 287 -11.20 11.81 -17.34
CA GLU A 287 -12.01 12.46 -18.39
C GLU A 287 -12.00 14.00 -18.30
N HIS A 288 -11.45 14.62 -17.25
CA HIS A 288 -11.31 16.08 -17.20
C HIS A 288 -10.22 16.63 -18.12
N THR A 289 -9.32 15.78 -18.59
CA THR A 289 -8.17 16.14 -19.44
C THR A 289 -8.54 16.20 -20.92
N ASP A 290 -7.82 16.99 -21.72
CA ASP A 290 -7.94 16.96 -23.18
C ASP A 290 -7.28 15.69 -23.73
N GLY A 291 -8.10 14.68 -24.00
CA GLY A 291 -7.65 13.44 -24.64
C GLY A 291 -6.61 12.66 -23.84
N LYS A 292 -6.70 12.68 -22.50
CA LYS A 292 -5.78 11.99 -21.57
C LYS A 292 -4.35 12.55 -21.62
N ARG A 293 -4.23 13.83 -22.02
CA ARG A 293 -3.02 14.62 -21.84
C ARG A 293 -3.07 15.29 -20.47
N TYR A 294 -2.32 14.79 -19.49
CA TYR A 294 -2.25 15.41 -18.16
C TYR A 294 -1.78 16.86 -18.23
N PHE A 295 -2.02 17.66 -17.19
CA PHE A 295 -1.76 19.11 -17.19
C PHE A 295 -2.55 19.91 -18.24
N THR A 296 -3.56 19.31 -18.86
CA THR A 296 -4.53 19.98 -19.74
C THR A 296 -5.94 19.85 -19.17
N TRP A 297 -6.90 20.53 -19.81
CA TRP A 297 -8.31 20.48 -19.48
C TRP A 297 -9.09 20.31 -20.77
N ASP A 298 -10.10 19.44 -20.78
CA ASP A 298 -10.99 19.32 -21.94
C ASP A 298 -11.68 20.68 -22.16
N PRO A 299 -11.50 21.33 -23.33
CA PRO A 299 -11.99 22.69 -23.54
C PRO A 299 -13.52 22.77 -23.69
N ALA A 300 -14.19 21.66 -23.98
CA ALA A 300 -15.66 21.60 -24.08
C ALA A 300 -16.29 21.37 -22.71
N LEU A 301 -15.72 20.47 -21.90
CA LEU A 301 -16.27 20.06 -20.60
C LEU A 301 -15.79 20.95 -19.44
N PHE A 302 -14.53 21.41 -19.51
CA PHE A 302 -13.88 22.23 -18.47
C PHE A 302 -13.22 23.49 -19.06
N PRO A 303 -13.99 24.42 -19.67
CA PRO A 303 -13.44 25.61 -20.32
C PRO A 303 -12.85 26.66 -19.36
N LYS A 304 -13.24 26.66 -18.08
CA LYS A 304 -12.89 27.68 -17.07
C LYS A 304 -12.53 27.03 -15.73
N PRO A 305 -11.52 26.15 -15.66
CA PRO A 305 -11.19 25.38 -14.46
C PRO A 305 -10.75 26.26 -13.28
N ALA A 306 -10.14 27.43 -13.54
CA ALA A 306 -9.83 28.41 -12.50
C ALA A 306 -11.10 29.02 -11.86
N CYS A 307 -12.16 29.25 -12.64
CA CYS A 307 -13.45 29.71 -12.13
C CYS A 307 -14.14 28.62 -11.31
N LEU A 308 -14.09 27.36 -11.77
CA LEU A 308 -14.60 26.20 -11.02
C LEU A 308 -13.88 26.05 -9.68
N GLN A 309 -12.55 26.15 -9.67
CA GLN A 309 -11.77 26.14 -8.44
C GLN A 309 -12.18 27.28 -7.50
N HIS A 310 -12.29 28.50 -8.00
CA HIS A 310 -12.69 29.65 -7.20
C HIS A 310 -14.11 29.49 -6.62
N HIS A 311 -15.03 28.87 -7.37
CA HIS A 311 -16.38 28.53 -6.88
C HIS A 311 -16.32 27.63 -5.63
N LEU A 312 -15.51 26.57 -5.66
CA LEU A 312 -15.32 25.67 -4.51
C LEU A 312 -14.61 26.36 -3.33
N GLU A 313 -13.61 27.20 -3.63
CA GLU A 313 -12.87 27.93 -2.60
C GLU A 313 -13.75 28.89 -1.78
N LYS A 314 -14.81 29.48 -2.37
CA LYS A 314 -15.78 30.32 -1.64
C LYS A 314 -16.45 29.57 -0.49
N LYS A 315 -16.63 28.25 -0.64
CA LYS A 315 -17.18 27.36 0.40
C LYS A 315 -16.09 26.66 1.21
N LYS A 316 -14.83 27.09 1.09
CA LYS A 316 -13.61 26.49 1.70
C LYS A 316 -13.31 25.06 1.25
N ARG A 317 -14.01 24.53 0.24
CA ARG A 317 -13.77 23.22 -0.35
C ARG A 317 -12.51 23.21 -1.23
N LYS A 318 -12.09 22.03 -1.63
CA LYS A 318 -10.91 21.78 -2.47
C LYS A 318 -11.28 20.91 -3.67
N MET A 319 -10.40 20.92 -4.65
CA MET A 319 -10.48 20.09 -5.84
C MET A 319 -9.19 19.28 -5.95
N VAL A 320 -9.32 18.00 -6.30
CA VAL A 320 -8.19 17.13 -6.65
C VAL A 320 -8.38 16.69 -8.10
N VAL A 321 -7.29 16.66 -8.85
CA VAL A 321 -7.26 16.22 -10.26
C VAL A 321 -6.25 15.09 -10.40
N ILE A 322 -6.57 14.08 -11.19
CA ILE A 322 -5.67 12.94 -11.45
C ILE A 322 -4.51 13.34 -12.39
N SER A 323 -3.34 12.74 -12.18
CA SER A 323 -2.15 12.93 -13.02
C SER A 323 -1.26 11.69 -12.95
N ASP A 324 -1.29 10.87 -14.00
CA ASP A 324 -0.62 9.57 -14.03
C ASP A 324 0.80 9.67 -14.65
N PRO A 325 1.68 8.66 -14.43
CA PRO A 325 3.06 8.71 -14.90
C PRO A 325 3.25 8.35 -16.38
N HIS A 326 2.20 7.91 -17.08
CA HIS A 326 2.24 7.67 -18.51
C HIS A 326 1.88 8.95 -19.27
N ILE A 327 2.61 9.23 -20.35
CA ILE A 327 2.47 10.45 -21.14
C ILE A 327 2.09 10.03 -22.56
N LYS A 328 0.96 10.54 -23.05
CA LYS A 328 0.52 10.34 -24.44
C LYS A 328 1.65 10.63 -25.42
N VAL A 329 1.92 9.72 -26.34
CA VAL A 329 2.85 9.94 -27.45
C VAL A 329 2.20 10.91 -28.43
N ASP A 330 2.57 12.17 -28.31
CA ASP A 330 2.04 13.26 -29.13
C ASP A 330 3.17 14.28 -29.41
N PRO A 331 3.80 14.24 -30.61
CA PRO A 331 4.87 15.16 -30.97
C PRO A 331 4.47 16.64 -30.96
N ASP A 332 3.17 16.95 -31.07
CA ASP A 332 2.64 18.31 -31.11
C ASP A 332 2.37 18.87 -29.70
N TRP A 333 2.29 17.99 -28.69
CA TRP A 333 2.11 18.36 -27.31
C TRP A 333 3.43 18.78 -26.63
N SER A 334 3.45 19.99 -26.07
CA SER A 334 4.66 20.58 -25.46
C SER A 334 5.25 19.75 -24.32
N LEU A 335 4.43 19.19 -23.43
CA LEU A 335 4.91 18.42 -22.29
C LEU A 335 5.59 17.12 -22.74
N TYR A 336 5.05 16.45 -23.77
CA TYR A 336 5.69 15.28 -24.35
C TYR A 336 7.04 15.64 -24.99
N ARG A 337 7.12 16.74 -25.76
CA ARG A 337 8.40 17.21 -26.32
C ARG A 337 9.43 17.53 -25.24
N GLU A 338 9.04 18.27 -24.19
CA GLU A 338 9.93 18.56 -23.07
C GLU A 338 10.43 17.29 -22.39
N ALA A 339 9.54 16.32 -22.14
CA ALA A 339 9.92 15.04 -21.55
C ALA A 339 10.88 14.24 -22.43
N ARG A 340 10.62 14.20 -23.75
CA ARG A 340 11.45 13.53 -24.74
C ARG A 340 12.84 14.17 -24.83
N ASP A 341 12.88 15.49 -25.03
CA ASP A 341 14.11 16.25 -25.29
C ASP A 341 14.97 16.35 -24.02
N GLY A 342 14.34 16.39 -22.83
CA GLY A 342 15.00 16.28 -21.53
C GLY A 342 15.44 14.85 -21.16
N GLY A 343 15.14 13.86 -21.99
CA GLY A 343 15.49 12.46 -21.75
C GLY A 343 14.85 11.89 -20.48
N HIS A 344 13.60 12.27 -20.18
CA HIS A 344 12.88 11.92 -18.95
C HIS A 344 12.12 10.58 -19.02
N PHE A 345 12.06 9.93 -20.18
CA PHE A 345 11.37 8.65 -20.35
C PHE A 345 12.25 7.44 -20.03
N VAL A 346 11.61 6.37 -19.56
CA VAL A 346 12.19 5.02 -19.49
C VAL A 346 12.62 4.57 -20.88
N LYS A 347 13.73 3.84 -20.95
CA LYS A 347 14.28 3.30 -22.19
C LYS A 347 14.21 1.78 -22.22
N ASP A 348 14.08 1.22 -23.42
CA ASP A 348 14.21 -0.21 -23.66
C ASP A 348 15.68 -0.66 -23.70
N ARG A 349 15.91 -1.93 -24.06
CA ARG A 349 17.25 -2.54 -24.07
C ARG A 349 18.14 -1.99 -25.19
N GLU A 350 17.52 -1.52 -26.27
CA GLU A 350 18.14 -0.89 -27.42
C GLU A 350 18.41 0.60 -27.19
N GLY A 351 18.04 1.12 -26.01
CA GLY A 351 18.23 2.50 -25.60
C GLY A 351 17.22 3.48 -26.20
N GLN A 352 16.17 2.99 -26.85
CA GLN A 352 15.06 3.77 -27.39
C GLN A 352 14.05 4.09 -26.29
N ILE A 353 13.23 5.13 -26.49
CA ILE A 353 12.16 5.46 -25.56
C ILE A 353 11.16 4.31 -25.54
N TYR A 354 10.90 3.76 -24.36
CA TYR A 354 9.92 2.71 -24.19
C TYR A 354 8.52 3.22 -24.55
N ARG A 355 7.80 2.41 -25.33
CA ARG A 355 6.41 2.65 -25.72
C ARG A 355 5.54 1.49 -25.27
N GLY A 356 4.41 1.83 -24.65
CA GLY A 356 3.35 0.89 -24.31
C GLY A 356 1.99 1.50 -24.61
N THR A 357 0.93 0.79 -24.20
CA THR A 357 -0.45 1.24 -24.36
C THR A 357 -1.06 1.49 -23.00
N CYS A 358 -1.73 2.63 -22.82
CA CYS A 358 -2.49 2.97 -21.62
C CYS A 358 -3.72 3.83 -22.01
N TRP A 359 -4.30 4.60 -21.08
CA TRP A 359 -5.51 5.40 -21.31
C TRP A 359 -5.51 6.28 -22.57
N PRO A 360 -4.43 7.01 -22.91
CA PRO A 360 -4.41 7.83 -24.13
C PRO A 360 -4.07 7.03 -25.41
N GLY A 361 -3.99 5.70 -25.34
CA GLY A 361 -3.44 4.84 -26.39
C GLY A 361 -1.91 4.75 -26.24
N ASP A 362 -1.19 4.99 -27.33
CA ASP A 362 0.28 5.01 -27.35
C ASP A 362 0.83 5.96 -26.28
N SER A 363 1.66 5.42 -25.40
CA SER A 363 2.16 6.09 -24.20
C SER A 363 3.63 5.80 -23.97
N SER A 364 4.35 6.79 -23.42
CA SER A 364 5.70 6.64 -22.87
C SER A 364 5.68 6.91 -21.37
N TYR A 365 6.57 6.27 -20.61
CA TYR A 365 6.54 6.27 -19.15
C TYR A 365 7.71 7.05 -18.58
N LEU A 366 7.44 7.98 -17.66
CA LEU A 366 8.47 8.80 -17.03
C LEU A 366 9.37 7.96 -16.11
N ASP A 367 10.68 8.16 -16.23
CA ASP A 367 11.67 7.51 -15.36
C ASP A 367 11.84 8.29 -14.05
N PHE A 368 10.94 8.04 -13.10
CA PHE A 368 10.99 8.65 -11.77
C PHE A 368 12.14 8.17 -10.88
N SER A 369 12.89 7.13 -11.28
CA SER A 369 14.11 6.73 -10.57
C SER A 369 15.19 7.82 -10.64
N ARG A 370 15.15 8.65 -11.69
CA ARG A 370 16.11 9.75 -11.91
C ARG A 370 15.70 11.02 -11.15
N PRO A 371 16.59 11.60 -10.31
CA PRO A 371 16.31 12.87 -9.63
C PRO A 371 15.98 14.02 -10.58
N ALA A 372 16.61 14.06 -11.75
CA ALA A 372 16.33 15.08 -12.77
C ALA A 372 14.89 15.03 -13.29
N THR A 373 14.33 13.83 -13.50
CA THR A 373 12.93 13.64 -13.90
C THR A 373 11.98 14.08 -12.78
N ARG A 374 12.25 13.70 -11.53
CA ARG A 374 11.47 14.16 -10.37
C ARG A 374 11.44 15.69 -10.28
N ALA A 375 12.60 16.33 -10.43
CA ALA A 375 12.73 17.79 -10.37
C ALA A 375 12.01 18.48 -11.54
N TRP A 376 12.12 17.95 -12.77
CA TRP A 376 11.38 18.48 -13.93
C TRP A 376 9.87 18.33 -13.75
N TYR A 377 9.39 17.14 -13.39
CA TYR A 377 7.97 16.87 -13.19
C TYR A 377 7.37 17.76 -12.08
N SER A 378 8.11 17.97 -10.99
CA SER A 378 7.70 18.91 -9.93
C SER A 378 7.50 20.34 -10.45
N ARG A 379 8.31 20.80 -11.43
CA ARG A 379 8.15 22.14 -12.03
C ARG A 379 6.95 22.23 -12.97
N CYS A 380 6.46 21.12 -13.51
CA CYS A 380 5.23 21.11 -14.32
C CYS A 380 3.99 21.53 -13.52
N PHE A 381 4.02 21.42 -12.19
CA PHE A 381 2.96 21.89 -11.29
C PHE A 381 3.06 23.37 -10.90
N SER A 382 4.04 24.13 -11.43
CA SER A 382 4.09 25.57 -11.17
C SER A 382 2.88 26.28 -11.79
N LEU A 383 2.42 27.38 -11.19
CA LEU A 383 1.25 28.13 -11.68
C LEU A 383 1.47 28.72 -13.08
N ASP A 384 2.73 28.92 -13.48
CA ASP A 384 3.09 29.38 -14.82
C ASP A 384 2.82 28.32 -15.88
N LYS A 385 3.01 27.04 -15.54
CA LYS A 385 2.80 25.89 -16.44
C LYS A 385 1.40 25.31 -16.33
N TYR A 386 0.87 25.19 -15.12
CA TYR A 386 -0.47 24.68 -14.86
C TYR A 386 -1.30 25.77 -14.17
N LYS A 387 -2.08 26.49 -14.98
CA LYS A 387 -2.82 27.72 -14.61
C LYS A 387 -4.00 27.50 -13.63
N VAL A 388 -4.03 26.38 -12.92
CA VAL A 388 -4.98 26.07 -11.85
C VAL A 388 -4.21 25.91 -10.55
N ARG A 389 -4.66 26.58 -9.49
CA ARG A 389 -3.90 26.71 -8.25
C ARG A 389 -3.94 25.44 -7.43
N ILE A 390 -2.94 24.58 -7.56
CA ILE A 390 -2.81 23.42 -6.68
C ILE A 390 -2.27 23.91 -5.32
N ARG A 391 -3.18 24.18 -4.37
CA ARG A 391 -2.84 24.61 -3.00
C ARG A 391 -2.59 23.46 -2.01
N SER A 392 -2.54 22.24 -2.52
CA SER A 392 -2.06 21.08 -1.78
C SER A 392 -1.26 20.24 -2.74
N THR A 393 0.05 20.16 -2.49
CA THR A 393 0.95 19.18 -3.09
C THR A 393 0.23 17.86 -3.34
N THR A 394 0.22 17.50 -4.62
CA THR A 394 -0.13 16.22 -5.20
C THR A 394 -0.01 15.08 -4.19
N CYS A 395 -1.08 14.31 -4.03
CA CYS A 395 -0.96 12.94 -3.54
C CYS A 395 -0.24 12.18 -4.66
N MET A 396 1.10 12.27 -4.68
CA MET A 396 1.87 11.42 -5.57
C MET A 396 1.82 10.04 -4.93
N ILE A 397 0.86 9.24 -5.37
CA ILE A 397 0.75 7.84 -4.98
C ILE A 397 1.73 7.10 -5.86
N LEU A 398 3.01 7.26 -5.54
CA LEU A 398 4.02 6.31 -5.95
C LEU A 398 4.00 5.21 -4.90
N LEU A 399 3.06 4.27 -5.05
CA LEU A 399 3.21 2.95 -4.46
C LEU A 399 4.45 2.32 -5.12
N SER A 400 5.61 2.59 -4.54
CA SER A 400 6.87 1.92 -4.80
C SER A 400 7.70 2.03 -3.54
N VAL A 401 8.36 0.93 -3.19
CA VAL A 401 9.15 0.65 -1.98
C VAL A 401 10.22 1.72 -1.65
N VAL A 402 10.42 2.72 -2.50
CA VAL A 402 11.60 3.60 -2.50
C VAL A 402 11.30 5.02 -2.01
N TYR A 403 10.03 5.45 -1.93
CA TYR A 403 9.69 6.80 -1.45
C TYR A 403 8.57 6.77 -0.40
N PHE A 404 8.95 6.60 0.86
CA PHE A 404 8.05 6.48 2.00
C PHE A 404 7.40 7.81 2.47
N VAL A 405 7.45 8.88 1.68
CA VAL A 405 6.67 10.11 1.94
C VAL A 405 5.42 10.11 1.06
N CYS A 406 4.65 9.02 1.13
CA CYS A 406 3.30 9.00 0.57
C CYS A 406 2.38 9.82 1.47
N ARG A 407 1.60 10.73 0.89
CA ARG A 407 0.64 11.54 1.65
C ARG A 407 -0.53 10.66 2.07
N ALA A 408 -1.31 10.13 1.12
CA ALA A 408 -2.33 9.12 1.37
C ALA A 408 -2.20 7.95 0.38
N VAL A 409 -2.71 6.77 0.72
CA VAL A 409 -2.89 5.64 -0.22
C VAL A 409 -4.30 5.08 -0.09
N TRP A 410 -4.79 4.36 -1.10
CA TRP A 410 -6.01 3.56 -0.96
C TRP A 410 -5.80 2.17 -1.55
N THR A 411 -6.68 1.24 -1.20
CA THR A 411 -6.53 -0.20 -1.53
C THR A 411 -6.88 -0.58 -2.99
N GLY A 412 -6.84 0.39 -3.91
CA GLY A 412 -7.19 0.23 -5.32
C GLY A 412 -8.65 -0.16 -5.61
N ASP A 413 -8.84 -0.89 -6.71
CA ASP A 413 -10.13 -1.15 -7.36
C ASP A 413 -10.90 -2.28 -6.66
N ASN A 414 -11.51 -1.97 -5.52
CA ASN A 414 -12.36 -2.90 -4.75
C ASN A 414 -13.76 -3.08 -5.37
N ILE A 415 -14.51 -4.09 -4.90
CA ILE A 415 -15.87 -4.39 -5.40
C ILE A 415 -16.92 -3.94 -4.37
N ALA A 416 -18.07 -3.46 -4.86
CA ALA A 416 -19.25 -3.17 -4.06
C ALA A 416 -19.89 -4.46 -3.52
N SER A 417 -19.28 -5.05 -2.48
CA SER A 417 -19.83 -6.20 -1.75
C SER A 417 -19.49 -6.15 -0.26
N TRP A 418 -20.22 -6.95 0.53
CA TRP A 418 -20.00 -7.08 1.98
C TRP A 418 -18.62 -7.65 2.32
N GLU A 419 -18.11 -8.55 1.48
CA GLU A 419 -16.81 -9.19 1.66
C GLU A 419 -15.67 -8.19 1.44
N TYR A 420 -15.80 -7.27 0.47
CA TYR A 420 -14.82 -6.20 0.28
C TYR A 420 -14.92 -5.11 1.34
N LEU A 421 -16.13 -4.82 1.84
CA LEU A 421 -16.28 -4.00 3.05
C LEU A 421 -15.50 -4.63 4.21
N LYS A 422 -15.67 -5.93 4.44
CA LYS A 422 -14.98 -6.68 5.50
C LYS A 422 -13.46 -6.71 5.31
N ILE A 423 -12.96 -6.95 4.09
CA ILE A 423 -11.53 -7.06 3.81
C ILE A 423 -10.80 -5.69 3.88
N SER A 424 -11.53 -4.58 3.71
CA SER A 424 -10.93 -3.25 3.81
C SER A 424 -10.23 -3.01 5.16
N ILE A 425 -10.80 -3.56 6.25
CA ILE A 425 -10.28 -3.39 7.61
C ILE A 425 -8.87 -3.99 7.76
N PRO A 426 -8.64 -5.31 7.53
CA PRO A 426 -7.30 -5.88 7.65
C PRO A 426 -6.29 -5.28 6.66
N MET A 427 -6.72 -4.83 5.47
CA MET A 427 -5.83 -4.15 4.51
C MET A 427 -5.36 -2.78 5.01
N VAL A 428 -6.27 -1.95 5.51
CA VAL A 428 -5.93 -0.63 6.10
C VAL A 428 -5.06 -0.80 7.34
N LEU A 429 -5.33 -1.82 8.16
CA LEU A 429 -4.50 -2.13 9.34
C LEU A 429 -3.11 -2.64 8.95
N SER A 430 -2.96 -3.45 7.90
CA SER A 430 -1.64 -3.94 7.45
C SER A 430 -0.79 -2.82 6.86
N LEU A 431 -1.38 -1.90 6.11
CA LEU A 431 -0.74 -0.66 5.65
C LEU A 431 -0.32 0.22 6.84
N SER A 432 -1.19 0.39 7.83
CA SER A 432 -0.89 1.16 9.05
C SER A 432 0.27 0.55 9.86
N LEU A 433 0.30 -0.78 10.01
CA LEU A 433 1.43 -1.51 10.60
C LEU A 433 2.74 -1.30 9.83
N ALA A 434 2.64 -1.09 8.52
CA ALA A 434 3.76 -0.83 7.63
C ALA A 434 4.14 0.67 7.55
N GLY A 435 3.66 1.50 8.48
CA GLY A 435 4.00 2.93 8.55
C GLY A 435 3.19 3.83 7.61
N ILE A 436 2.26 3.28 6.83
CA ILE A 436 1.37 4.02 5.93
C ILE A 436 0.03 4.24 6.64
N ALA A 437 0.02 5.20 7.56
CA ALA A 437 -1.13 5.44 8.44
C ALA A 437 -2.27 6.19 7.75
N PHE A 438 -1.99 7.02 6.74
CA PHE A 438 -3.04 7.74 6.01
C PHE A 438 -3.53 6.90 4.81
N CYS A 439 -4.29 5.85 5.12
CA CYS A 439 -4.83 4.91 4.13
C CYS A 439 -6.35 4.68 4.25
N GLY A 440 -6.98 4.14 3.21
CA GLY A 440 -8.42 3.84 3.19
C GLY A 440 -8.84 2.98 1.99
N ALA A 441 -10.13 2.70 1.88
CA ALA A 441 -10.71 1.99 0.73
C ALA A 441 -11.87 2.79 0.12
N ASP A 442 -12.17 2.56 -1.16
CA ASP A 442 -13.22 3.32 -1.86
C ASP A 442 -14.61 3.00 -1.33
N VAL A 443 -15.28 4.04 -0.83
CA VAL A 443 -16.59 3.95 -0.19
C VAL A 443 -17.67 3.56 -1.19
N GLY A 444 -18.35 2.46 -0.90
CA GLY A 444 -19.34 1.84 -1.78
C GLY A 444 -18.74 0.84 -2.78
N GLY A 445 -17.41 0.66 -2.82
CA GLY A 445 -16.71 -0.27 -3.71
C GLY A 445 -16.61 0.23 -5.16
N PHE A 446 -15.41 0.30 -5.74
CA PHE A 446 -15.14 0.88 -7.06
C PHE A 446 -15.96 0.22 -8.18
N VAL A 447 -15.99 -1.11 -8.23
CA VAL A 447 -16.74 -1.89 -9.23
C VAL A 447 -18.11 -2.31 -8.70
N LYS A 448 -19.13 -2.38 -9.59
CA LYS A 448 -20.53 -2.72 -9.29
C LYS A 448 -21.28 -1.63 -8.49
N ASP A 449 -22.60 -1.78 -8.42
CA ASP A 449 -23.48 -0.88 -7.68
C ASP A 449 -23.82 -1.48 -6.30
N PRO A 450 -23.52 -0.80 -5.18
CA PRO A 450 -23.94 -1.24 -3.86
C PRO A 450 -25.46 -1.05 -3.69
N ASP A 451 -26.08 -1.94 -2.93
CA ASP A 451 -27.43 -1.70 -2.43
C ASP A 451 -27.42 -0.57 -1.35
N PRO A 452 -28.60 0.01 -1.03
CA PRO A 452 -28.67 1.13 -0.09
C PRO A 452 -28.09 0.83 1.30
N GLU A 453 -28.27 -0.40 1.82
CA GLU A 453 -27.77 -0.78 3.13
C GLU A 453 -26.24 -0.92 3.11
N LEU A 454 -25.71 -1.63 2.11
CA LEU A 454 -24.28 -1.78 1.91
C LEU A 454 -23.58 -0.41 1.79
N LEU A 455 -24.20 0.55 1.09
CA LEU A 455 -23.66 1.91 0.98
C LEU A 455 -23.58 2.58 2.35
N VAL A 456 -24.66 2.56 3.14
CA VAL A 456 -24.66 3.13 4.51
C VAL A 456 -23.57 2.49 5.36
N ARG A 457 -23.39 1.16 5.30
CA ARG A 457 -22.36 0.46 6.06
C ARG A 457 -20.94 0.81 5.62
N TRP A 458 -20.75 1.03 4.32
CA TRP A 458 -19.49 1.55 3.78
C TRP A 458 -19.16 2.94 4.33
N TYR A 459 -20.12 3.86 4.35
CA TYR A 459 -19.92 5.19 4.94
C TYR A 459 -19.60 5.11 6.44
N GLN A 460 -20.31 4.26 7.19
CA GLN A 460 -20.05 4.04 8.62
C GLN A 460 -18.65 3.50 8.89
N ALA A 461 -18.22 2.49 8.14
CA ALA A 461 -16.88 1.89 8.31
C ALA A 461 -15.78 2.84 7.87
N ALA A 462 -15.94 3.54 6.76
CA ALA A 462 -14.92 4.42 6.20
C ALA A 462 -14.83 5.78 6.90
N ALA A 463 -15.89 6.23 7.58
CA ALA A 463 -15.79 7.34 8.53
C ALA A 463 -14.83 7.01 9.69
N LEU A 464 -14.53 5.73 9.92
CA LEU A 464 -13.50 5.29 10.85
C LEU A 464 -12.10 5.18 10.24
N GLN A 465 -11.98 5.25 8.91
CA GLN A 465 -10.72 5.05 8.20
C GLN A 465 -9.93 6.37 8.05
N PRO A 466 -8.59 6.30 8.05
CA PRO A 466 -7.73 7.47 7.94
C PRO A 466 -7.97 8.33 6.69
N PHE A 467 -8.20 7.69 5.54
CA PHE A 467 -8.52 8.34 4.28
C PHE A 467 -9.95 7.98 3.86
N PHE A 468 -10.83 8.98 3.82
CA PHE A 468 -12.28 8.77 3.63
C PHE A 468 -12.75 9.32 2.28
N ARG A 469 -12.86 8.43 1.27
CA ARG A 469 -13.22 8.79 -0.11
C ARG A 469 -14.31 7.89 -0.70
N GLY A 470 -15.41 8.47 -1.15
CA GLY A 470 -16.33 7.81 -2.08
C GLY A 470 -15.80 7.91 -3.51
N HIS A 471 -15.70 6.78 -4.21
CA HIS A 471 -15.23 6.72 -5.59
C HIS A 471 -15.85 5.51 -6.30
N SER A 472 -16.07 5.58 -7.62
CA SER A 472 -16.77 4.54 -8.40
C SER A 472 -16.27 4.49 -9.84
N ALA A 473 -16.36 3.32 -10.47
CA ALA A 473 -15.95 3.09 -11.85
C ALA A 473 -16.88 3.76 -12.88
N LYS A 474 -16.41 3.91 -14.12
CA LYS A 474 -17.09 4.62 -15.21
C LYS A 474 -18.54 4.19 -15.42
N ASP A 475 -18.75 2.88 -15.50
CA ASP A 475 -20.03 2.28 -15.89
C ASP A 475 -20.99 2.06 -14.70
N THR A 476 -20.61 2.53 -13.51
CA THR A 476 -21.48 2.46 -12.31
C THR A 476 -22.48 3.60 -12.28
N LYS A 477 -23.63 3.34 -11.64
CA LYS A 477 -24.67 4.36 -11.43
C LYS A 477 -24.14 5.49 -10.56
N ARG A 478 -24.76 6.66 -10.69
CA ARG A 478 -24.54 7.77 -9.75
C ARG A 478 -24.97 7.31 -8.36
N ARG A 479 -24.15 7.64 -7.37
CA ARG A 479 -24.33 7.17 -5.99
C ARG A 479 -23.91 8.20 -4.95
N GLU A 480 -24.03 9.47 -5.30
CA GLU A 480 -24.02 10.54 -4.30
C GLU A 480 -25.08 10.24 -3.20
N PRO A 481 -24.80 10.50 -1.92
CA PRO A 481 -25.59 10.00 -0.79
C PRO A 481 -27.11 10.21 -0.88
N TRP A 482 -27.54 11.34 -1.46
CA TRP A 482 -28.95 11.73 -1.54
C TRP A 482 -29.77 10.95 -2.57
N LEU A 483 -29.13 10.17 -3.44
CA LEU A 483 -29.80 9.42 -4.51
C LEU A 483 -30.55 8.18 -4.01
N PHE A 484 -30.37 7.80 -2.74
CA PHE A 484 -30.93 6.58 -2.14
C PHE A 484 -32.12 6.85 -1.18
N GLY A 485 -32.74 8.02 -1.27
CA GLY A 485 -33.87 8.41 -0.42
C GLY A 485 -33.46 9.02 0.92
N GLU A 486 -34.42 9.62 1.63
CA GLU A 486 -34.14 10.40 2.84
C GLU A 486 -33.62 9.54 4.00
N GLU A 487 -34.00 8.27 4.09
CA GLU A 487 -33.53 7.35 5.14
C GLU A 487 -32.01 7.15 5.07
N VAL A 488 -31.49 6.79 3.88
CA VAL A 488 -30.05 6.64 3.63
C VAL A 488 -29.32 7.98 3.76
N THR A 489 -29.92 9.04 3.21
CA THR A 489 -29.38 10.40 3.31
C THR A 489 -29.20 10.82 4.77
N ALA A 490 -30.22 10.60 5.60
CA ALA A 490 -30.19 10.90 7.02
C ALA A 490 -29.15 10.06 7.75
N ALA A 491 -29.08 8.75 7.47
CA ALA A 491 -28.08 7.86 8.06
C ALA A 491 -26.65 8.35 7.77
N ILE A 492 -26.33 8.65 6.50
CA ILE A 492 -25.00 9.16 6.10
C ILE A 492 -24.73 10.55 6.70
N ARG A 493 -25.73 11.44 6.71
CA ARG A 493 -25.61 12.80 7.28
C ARG A 493 -25.29 12.79 8.78
N THR A 494 -25.84 11.84 9.54
CA THR A 494 -25.64 11.76 10.99
C THR A 494 -24.24 11.30 11.40
N LEU A 495 -23.42 10.84 10.46
CA LEU A 495 -22.04 10.44 10.72
C LEU A 495 -21.24 11.67 11.18
N LYS A 496 -21.09 11.80 12.49
CA LYS A 496 -20.17 12.77 13.08
C LYS A 496 -18.75 12.32 12.75
N LEU A 497 -18.09 13.05 11.85
CA LEU A 497 -16.66 12.94 11.55
C LEU A 497 -15.85 13.24 12.82
N THR A 498 -15.72 12.26 13.73
CA THR A 498 -15.14 12.46 15.08
C THR A 498 -13.64 12.13 15.11
N ILE A 499 -13.03 11.83 13.96
CA ILE A 499 -11.70 11.19 13.91
C ILE A 499 -10.53 12.17 13.96
N ILE A 500 -10.80 13.46 13.79
CA ILE A 500 -9.75 14.44 13.47
C ILE A 500 -8.89 14.84 14.69
N LYS A 501 -9.34 14.60 15.93
CA LYS A 501 -8.62 15.08 17.14
C LYS A 501 -7.43 14.22 17.56
N ASP A 502 -7.51 12.89 17.42
CA ASP A 502 -6.45 11.97 17.87
C ASP A 502 -5.36 11.78 16.81
N MET A 503 -5.71 11.98 15.53
CA MET A 503 -4.77 11.97 14.40
C MET A 503 -3.67 13.03 14.52
N LEU A 504 -4.00 14.18 15.13
CA LEU A 504 -3.10 15.33 15.27
C LEU A 504 -2.27 15.32 16.55
N THR A 505 -2.65 14.52 17.55
CA THR A 505 -1.98 14.47 18.87
C THR A 505 -1.02 13.30 19.02
N CYS A 506 -1.15 12.26 18.20
CA CYS A 506 -0.18 11.16 18.19
C CYS A 506 1.02 11.53 17.30
N GLU A 507 2.16 11.84 17.94
CA GLU A 507 3.46 11.53 17.33
C GLU A 507 3.36 10.11 16.75
N CYS A 508 3.66 9.94 15.45
CA CYS A 508 3.18 8.84 14.60
C CYS A 508 3.42 7.39 15.11
N ALA A 509 4.16 7.19 16.21
CA ALA A 509 4.22 5.93 16.97
C ALA A 509 2.90 5.57 17.71
N GLY A 510 1.99 6.53 17.90
CA GLY A 510 0.73 6.36 18.63
C GLY A 510 -0.48 5.93 17.78
N PHE A 511 -0.40 5.99 16.44
CA PHE A 511 -1.53 5.70 15.56
C PHE A 511 -2.09 4.28 15.77
N LEU A 512 -1.18 3.30 15.89
CA LEU A 512 -1.55 1.92 16.18
C LEU A 512 -2.13 1.74 17.60
N SER A 513 -1.72 2.58 18.56
CA SER A 513 -2.31 2.56 19.90
C SER A 513 -3.71 3.16 19.91
N CYS A 514 -3.98 4.21 19.14
CA CYS A 514 -5.32 4.80 19.06
C CYS A 514 -6.30 3.94 18.24
N PHE A 515 -5.83 3.21 17.23
CA PHE A 515 -6.69 2.37 16.40
C PHE A 515 -6.94 0.97 16.96
N LEU A 516 -5.97 0.38 17.68
CA LEU A 516 -6.17 -0.89 18.41
C LEU A 516 -6.72 -0.66 19.82
N PHE A 517 -6.62 0.56 20.36
CA PHE A 517 -7.09 0.96 21.69
C PHE A 517 -7.75 2.35 21.65
N PRO A 518 -8.91 2.52 21.00
CA PRO A 518 -9.58 3.81 20.96
C PRO A 518 -9.98 4.22 22.38
N ARG A 519 -9.52 5.40 22.82
CA ARG A 519 -9.95 6.02 24.09
C ARG A 519 -11.18 6.91 23.94
N TYR A 520 -11.62 7.23 22.72
CA TYR A 520 -12.68 8.22 22.50
C TYR A 520 -13.52 7.92 21.26
N ALA A 521 -14.45 6.99 21.36
CA ALA A 521 -15.78 7.27 20.84
C ALA A 521 -16.81 6.81 21.87
N GLU A 522 -17.92 7.54 21.98
CA GLU A 522 -18.90 7.33 23.06
C GLU A 522 -20.10 6.51 22.58
N SER A 523 -20.31 6.36 21.27
CA SER A 523 -21.41 5.57 20.69
C SER A 523 -21.26 5.33 19.17
N ILE A 524 -21.69 4.17 18.68
CA ILE A 524 -21.93 3.89 17.25
C ILE A 524 -23.44 3.69 17.03
N LEU A 525 -24.00 4.33 16.00
CA LEU A 525 -25.39 4.12 15.56
C LEU A 525 -25.46 2.94 14.59
N VAL A 526 -26.24 1.91 14.97
CA VAL A 526 -26.46 0.72 14.14
C VAL A 526 -27.84 0.84 13.49
N PHE A 527 -27.89 0.74 12.16
CA PHE A 527 -29.13 0.84 11.39
C PHE A 527 -29.49 -0.50 10.74
N SER A 528 -30.70 -1.01 10.94
CA SER A 528 -31.24 -2.17 10.22
C SER A 528 -32.53 -1.74 9.51
N PRO A 529 -32.72 -2.09 8.22
CA PRO A 529 -33.93 -1.70 7.49
C PRO A 529 -35.20 -2.18 8.22
N GLY A 530 -36.07 -1.24 8.61
CA GLY A 530 -37.32 -1.53 9.33
C GLY A 530 -37.24 -1.57 10.86
N ALA A 531 -36.09 -1.25 11.47
CA ALA A 531 -35.93 -1.13 12.92
C ALA A 531 -35.54 0.30 13.34
N GLU A 532 -35.96 0.73 14.54
CA GLU A 532 -35.52 2.01 15.11
C GLU A 532 -34.00 2.03 15.29
N ALA A 533 -33.36 3.18 14.98
CA ALA A 533 -31.92 3.35 15.11
C ALA A 533 -31.48 3.23 16.58
N ILE A 534 -30.64 2.23 16.89
CA ILE A 534 -30.14 2.00 18.24
C ILE A 534 -28.74 2.61 18.38
N SER A 535 -28.58 3.50 19.37
CA SER A 535 -27.28 3.99 19.82
C SER A 535 -26.71 3.02 20.84
N ALA A 536 -25.57 2.39 20.54
CA ALA A 536 -24.90 1.47 21.46
C ALA A 536 -23.60 2.10 22.00
N PRO A 537 -23.43 2.20 23.34
CA PRO A 537 -22.14 2.54 23.94
C PRO A 537 -21.16 1.37 23.77
N PHE A 538 -19.86 1.66 23.68
CA PHE A 538 -18.83 0.64 23.57
C PHE A 538 -17.75 0.83 24.64
N GLU A 539 -17.10 -0.27 25.03
CA GLU A 539 -15.96 -0.28 25.95
C GLU A 539 -14.86 -1.20 25.39
N VAL A 540 -13.60 -0.74 25.39
CA VAL A 540 -12.45 -1.49 24.88
C VAL A 540 -11.74 -2.17 26.04
N LEU A 541 -11.76 -3.51 26.10
CA LEU A 541 -11.02 -4.28 27.08
C LEU A 541 -9.60 -4.61 26.57
N GLU A 542 -8.61 -4.02 27.26
CA GLU A 542 -7.17 -3.96 26.92
C GLU A 542 -6.48 -5.33 26.72
N ALA A 543 -7.11 -6.44 27.11
CA ALA A 543 -6.45 -7.74 27.21
C ALA A 543 -6.65 -8.70 26.02
N ARG A 544 -7.55 -8.43 25.06
CA ARG A 544 -7.96 -9.48 24.08
C ARG A 544 -8.26 -9.04 22.64
N CYS A 545 -8.04 -7.79 22.24
CA CYS A 545 -8.43 -7.30 20.90
C CYS A 545 -9.88 -7.68 20.53
N MET A 546 -10.81 -7.51 21.47
CA MET A 546 -12.22 -7.92 21.35
C MET A 546 -13.09 -6.66 21.41
N LEU A 547 -13.89 -6.42 20.36
CA LEU A 547 -14.87 -5.34 20.34
C LEU A 547 -16.18 -5.90 20.91
N THR A 548 -16.61 -5.41 22.09
CA THR A 548 -17.86 -5.85 22.73
C THR A 548 -18.87 -4.71 22.68
N LEU A 549 -19.99 -4.94 21.99
CA LEU A 549 -21.12 -4.02 21.92
C LEU A 549 -22.11 -4.37 23.04
N ASN A 550 -22.40 -3.44 23.93
CA ASN A 550 -23.43 -3.64 24.95
C ASN A 550 -24.83 -3.38 24.35
N ASN A 551 -25.78 -4.30 24.63
CA ASN A 551 -27.17 -4.35 24.13
C ASN A 551 -27.40 -4.75 22.66
N LEU A 552 -26.38 -5.28 21.99
CA LEU A 552 -26.52 -6.15 20.81
C LEU A 552 -25.51 -7.27 21.01
N ASN A 553 -25.97 -8.48 21.36
CA ASN A 553 -25.11 -9.61 21.71
C ASN A 553 -24.26 -10.06 20.50
N LEU A 554 -23.15 -9.38 20.25
CA LEU A 554 -22.08 -9.80 19.35
C LEU A 554 -21.08 -10.62 20.16
N ARG A 555 -21.25 -11.95 20.14
CA ARG A 555 -20.23 -12.88 20.64
C ARG A 555 -19.13 -13.04 19.60
N VAL A 556 -17.93 -12.58 19.91
CA VAL A 556 -16.71 -12.89 19.14
C VAL A 556 -16.26 -14.30 19.51
N GLY A 557 -16.68 -15.29 18.72
CA GLY A 557 -16.05 -16.59 18.65
C GLY A 557 -14.87 -16.55 17.68
N MET A 558 -13.78 -17.25 18.02
CA MET A 558 -12.70 -17.51 17.05
C MET A 558 -13.29 -18.18 15.80
N ASP A 559 -12.75 -17.80 14.64
CA ASP A 559 -13.27 -18.02 13.28
C ASP A 559 -14.40 -17.06 12.88
N TRP A 560 -14.07 -16.12 11.98
CA TRP A 560 -14.95 -15.03 11.56
C TRP A 560 -16.10 -15.51 10.67
N GLU A 561 -17.14 -16.10 11.26
CA GLU A 561 -18.45 -16.25 10.63
C GLU A 561 -19.29 -14.99 10.92
N ILE A 562 -19.71 -14.26 9.88
CA ILE A 562 -20.75 -13.24 10.02
C ILE A 562 -22.07 -14.00 9.95
N ARG A 563 -22.73 -14.20 11.09
CA ARG A 563 -24.13 -14.63 11.11
C ARG A 563 -24.99 -13.46 11.55
N ILE A 564 -25.92 -13.09 10.68
CA ILE A 564 -26.95 -12.08 10.89
C ILE A 564 -28.24 -12.86 11.19
N ASN A 565 -28.82 -12.68 12.37
CA ASN A 565 -30.21 -13.03 12.65
C ASN A 565 -31.05 -11.76 12.58
#